data_AF-A0A6A2XC54-F1
#
_entry.id   AF-A0A6A2XC54-F1
#
_cell.length_a   1.000
_cell.length_b   1.000
_cell.length_c   1.000
_cell.angle_alpha   90.00
_cell.angle_beta   90.00
_cell.angle_gamma   90.00
#
_symmetry.space_group_name_H-M   'P 1'
#
loop_
_entity.id
_entity.type
_entity.pdbx_description
1 polymer ?
#
loop_
_entity_poly.entity_id
_entity_poly.type
_entity_poly.pdbx_seq_one_letter_code
_entity_poly.pdbx_strand_id
1 'polypeptide(L)'
;MCWKCLILWEIIFFADGAFCNWLMVSENRNSRIRFLEHRLKIWPILMGAGYEVFLKGPSLYAFKGLAGRFAPIGVHLAMLLIMAGATLSATGSFRGSVTVPQGLNFVMGDVLGPMGFLSTPTNAFNTEVHVNRFYMDYYDSGEVSQFHTDLSLLDINGKEVMRKTLSVNDPLRYGGITIYQTDWSFSALQILKDDEGPFNLAMAPLTVNGDKKLFGTFLPVGDTDSPNVKGISMLARDLQSIVLYDKQGKFAGVRRPNSKLPIEIDGTKIVIVDAIGSSGLILSMYMCITSSEIFIFY
;
A
#
# COMPACT_ATOMS: atom_id res chain seq x y z
N MET A 1 -4.26 9.19 1.82
CA MET A 1 -4.89 10.34 1.14
C MET A 1 -4.56 11.60 1.93
N CYS A 2 -3.91 12.58 1.29
CA CYS A 2 -3.43 13.79 1.95
C CYS A 2 -4.60 14.74 2.23
N TRP A 3 -4.69 15.29 3.45
CA TRP A 3 -5.70 16.25 3.90
C TRP A 3 -5.88 17.47 2.96
N LYS A 4 -4.89 17.77 2.12
CA LYS A 4 -4.98 18.80 1.08
C LYS A 4 -5.99 18.51 -0.04
N CYS A 5 -6.40 17.26 -0.26
CA CYS A 5 -7.48 16.95 -1.21
C CYS A 5 -8.89 17.24 -0.67
N LEU A 6 -9.08 17.25 0.66
CA LEU A 6 -10.41 17.50 1.25
C LEU A 6 -10.82 18.98 1.08
N ILE A 7 -9.85 19.89 1.18
CA ILE A 7 -10.06 21.34 1.06
C ILE A 7 -10.54 21.72 -0.35
N LEU A 8 -10.06 21.02 -1.40
CA LEU A 8 -10.53 21.26 -2.76
C LEU A 8 -11.97 20.79 -2.99
N TRP A 9 -12.42 19.79 -2.22
CA TRP A 9 -13.77 19.23 -2.32
C TRP A 9 -14.80 20.09 -1.60
N GLU A 10 -14.42 20.69 -0.47
CA GLU A 10 -15.27 21.69 0.21
C GLU A 10 -15.42 22.97 -0.63
N ILE A 11 -14.39 23.48 -1.30
CA ILE A 11 -14.53 24.71 -2.12
C ILE A 11 -15.51 24.53 -3.30
N ILE A 12 -15.64 23.32 -3.84
CA ILE A 12 -16.55 23.03 -4.97
C ILE A 12 -18.01 22.88 -4.51
N PHE A 13 -18.26 22.48 -3.25
CA PHE A 13 -19.61 22.21 -2.73
C PHE A 13 -20.12 23.20 -1.67
N PHE A 14 -19.24 23.93 -0.98
CA PHE A 14 -19.56 24.95 0.03
C PHE A 14 -19.60 26.39 -0.53
N ALA A 15 -19.93 26.54 -1.80
CA ALA A 15 -20.55 27.79 -2.26
C ALA A 15 -22.01 27.78 -1.80
N ASP A 16 -22.22 28.17 -0.53
CA ASP A 16 -23.52 28.37 0.11
C ASP A 16 -24.56 28.93 -0.88
N GLY A 17 -25.60 28.13 -1.17
CA GLY A 17 -26.80 28.56 -1.90
C GLY A 17 -26.67 28.72 -3.43
N ALA A 18 -25.50 28.54 -4.05
CA ALA A 18 -25.31 28.84 -5.48
C ALA A 18 -25.62 27.68 -6.45
N PHE A 19 -25.62 26.43 -5.97
CA PHE A 19 -25.66 25.24 -6.84
C PHE A 19 -27.06 24.65 -7.12
N CYS A 20 -28.10 24.98 -6.34
CA CYS A 20 -29.49 24.61 -6.65
C CYS A 20 -30.19 25.65 -7.55
N ASN A 21 -29.53 26.04 -8.65
CA ASN A 21 -30.08 27.00 -9.63
C ASN A 21 -30.61 26.34 -10.90
N TRP A 22 -30.81 25.01 -10.86
CA TRP A 22 -31.32 24.22 -11.96
C TRP A 22 -32.47 23.33 -11.55
N LEU A 23 -33.57 23.40 -12.31
CA LEU A 23 -34.73 22.53 -12.14
C LEU A 23 -35.07 21.91 -13.51
N MET A 24 -35.12 20.59 -13.57
CA MET A 24 -35.67 19.86 -14.71
C MET A 24 -36.94 19.13 -14.27
N VAL A 25 -38.05 19.43 -14.93
CA VAL A 25 -39.31 18.71 -14.75
C VAL A 25 -39.67 18.07 -16.10
N SER A 26 -39.70 16.73 -16.15
CA SER A 26 -39.88 15.97 -17.39
C SER A 26 -41.16 15.14 -17.37
N GLU A 27 -41.84 15.04 -18.51
CA GLU A 27 -43.10 14.31 -18.68
C GLU A 27 -42.90 12.80 -18.53
N ASN A 28 -43.74 12.17 -17.69
CA ASN A 28 -43.87 10.72 -17.64
C ASN A 28 -44.95 10.26 -18.64
N ARG A 29 -44.67 9.18 -19.40
CA ARG A 29 -45.46 8.71 -20.57
C ARG A 29 -46.96 8.46 -20.29
N ASN A 30 -47.36 8.35 -19.02
CA ASN A 30 -48.72 8.00 -18.59
C ASN A 30 -49.61 9.18 -18.15
N SER A 31 -49.15 10.44 -18.24
CA SER A 31 -49.87 11.58 -17.62
C SER A 31 -49.73 12.91 -18.38
N ARG A 32 -50.08 12.91 -19.68
CA ARG A 32 -50.02 14.09 -20.57
C ARG A 32 -50.83 15.30 -20.07
N ILE A 33 -52.04 15.07 -19.56
CA ILE A 33 -52.97 16.14 -19.16
C ILE A 33 -52.56 16.80 -17.84
N ARG A 34 -52.11 16.00 -16.85
CA ARG A 34 -51.62 16.52 -15.55
C ARG A 34 -50.33 17.32 -15.69
N PHE A 35 -49.45 16.93 -16.59
CA PHE A 35 -48.19 17.65 -16.82
C PHE A 35 -48.42 19.06 -17.37
N LEU A 36 -49.37 19.23 -18.29
CA LEU A 36 -49.73 20.53 -18.85
C LEU A 36 -50.31 21.49 -17.80
N GLU A 37 -51.11 20.98 -16.87
CA GLU A 37 -51.72 21.80 -15.81
C GLU A 37 -50.70 22.26 -14.75
N HIS A 38 -49.78 21.37 -14.35
CA HIS A 38 -48.68 21.72 -13.46
C HIS A 38 -47.69 22.69 -14.12
N ARG A 39 -47.41 22.52 -15.42
CA ARG A 39 -46.54 23.42 -16.20
C ARG A 39 -47.05 24.85 -16.20
N LEU A 40 -48.35 25.05 -16.40
CA LEU A 40 -48.97 26.39 -16.39
C LEU A 40 -48.93 27.06 -15.01
N LYS A 41 -48.92 26.28 -13.92
CA LYS A 41 -48.81 26.78 -12.55
C LYS A 41 -47.36 27.10 -12.16
N ILE A 42 -46.41 26.25 -12.55
CA ILE A 42 -45.00 26.34 -12.13
C ILE A 42 -44.24 27.42 -12.93
N TRP A 43 -44.58 27.60 -14.21
CA TRP A 43 -43.95 28.57 -15.10
C TRP A 43 -43.93 30.01 -14.56
N PRO A 44 -45.06 30.64 -14.19
CA PRO A 44 -45.08 32.00 -13.66
C PRO A 44 -44.39 32.13 -12.29
N ILE A 45 -44.43 31.08 -11.46
CA ILE A 45 -43.76 31.05 -10.15
C ILE A 45 -42.24 31.12 -10.34
N LEU A 46 -41.70 30.34 -11.28
CA LEU A 46 -40.26 30.32 -11.58
C LEU A 46 -39.78 31.64 -12.22
N MET A 47 -40.55 32.21 -13.15
CA MET A 47 -40.23 33.52 -13.71
C MET A 47 -40.29 34.64 -12.65
N GLY A 48 -41.29 34.61 -11.76
CA GLY A 48 -41.40 35.56 -10.63
C GLY A 48 -40.24 35.45 -9.63
N ALA A 49 -39.64 34.26 -9.51
CA ALA A 49 -38.45 34.01 -8.71
C ALA A 49 -37.12 34.34 -9.43
N GLY A 50 -37.17 34.88 -10.65
CA GLY A 50 -36.00 35.31 -11.43
C GLY A 50 -35.29 34.19 -12.21
N TYR A 51 -35.97 33.09 -12.50
CA TYR A 51 -35.44 32.01 -13.35
C TYR A 51 -35.80 32.24 -14.83
N GLU A 52 -34.84 32.02 -15.71
CA GLU A 52 -35.08 31.86 -17.14
C GLU A 52 -35.59 30.44 -17.41
N VAL A 53 -36.80 30.34 -17.94
CA VAL A 53 -37.47 29.05 -18.16
C VAL A 53 -37.54 28.75 -19.66
N PHE A 54 -37.09 27.56 -20.06
CA PHE A 54 -37.07 27.10 -21.44
C PHE A 54 -37.73 25.74 -21.58
N LEU A 55 -38.30 25.49 -22.75
CA LEU A 55 -38.98 24.23 -23.07
C LEU A 55 -38.18 23.51 -24.13
N LYS A 56 -37.86 22.26 -23.84
CA LYS A 56 -37.23 21.38 -24.82
C LYS A 56 -38.04 20.09 -24.86
N GLY A 57 -38.93 20.00 -25.85
CA GLY A 57 -39.87 18.89 -25.99
C GLY A 57 -40.78 18.75 -24.76
N PRO A 58 -40.90 17.57 -24.14
CA PRO A 58 -41.76 17.32 -22.99
C PRO A 58 -41.16 17.77 -21.65
N SER A 59 -40.03 18.49 -21.66
CA SER A 59 -39.29 18.85 -20.44
C SER A 59 -39.21 20.35 -20.26
N LEU A 60 -39.45 20.79 -19.02
CA LEU A 60 -39.33 22.16 -18.53
C LEU A 60 -37.97 22.31 -17.86
N TYR A 61 -37.15 23.25 -18.37
CA TYR A 61 -35.86 23.60 -17.79
C TYR A 61 -35.95 25.01 -17.22
N ALA A 62 -35.44 25.23 -16.02
CA ALA A 62 -35.31 26.56 -15.44
C ALA A 62 -33.90 26.79 -14.92
N PHE A 63 -33.34 27.96 -15.23
CA PHE A 63 -31.99 28.37 -14.84
C PHE A 63 -32.05 29.73 -14.15
N LYS A 64 -31.40 29.88 -13.00
CA LYS A 64 -31.25 31.18 -12.35
C LYS A 64 -29.90 31.81 -12.72
N GLY A 65 -29.94 32.89 -13.49
CA GLY A 65 -28.77 33.67 -13.87
C GLY A 65 -27.71 32.91 -14.68
N LEU A 66 -26.57 33.58 -14.90
CA LEU A 66 -25.46 33.04 -15.70
C LEU A 66 -24.79 31.82 -15.05
N ALA A 67 -24.81 31.73 -13.72
CA ALA A 67 -24.21 30.62 -12.97
C ALA A 67 -24.81 29.26 -13.35
N GLY A 68 -26.14 29.16 -13.48
CA GLY A 68 -26.82 27.93 -13.88
C GLY A 68 -26.50 27.49 -15.31
N ARG A 69 -26.12 28.43 -16.19
CA ARG A 69 -25.77 28.16 -17.59
C ARG A 69 -24.33 27.68 -17.76
N PHE A 70 -23.39 28.25 -16.99
CA PHE A 70 -21.97 27.87 -17.04
C PHE A 70 -21.60 26.72 -16.11
N ALA A 71 -22.44 26.36 -15.13
CA ALA A 71 -22.16 25.28 -14.19
C ALA A 71 -21.78 23.95 -14.87
N PRO A 72 -22.50 23.43 -15.89
CA PRO A 72 -22.09 22.20 -16.57
C PRO A 72 -20.73 22.32 -17.26
N ILE A 73 -20.44 23.48 -17.89
CA ILE A 73 -19.15 23.72 -18.56
C ILE A 73 -18.01 23.71 -17.54
N GLY A 74 -18.21 24.35 -16.38
CA GLY A 74 -17.24 24.35 -15.28
C GLY A 74 -16.94 22.94 -14.76
N VAL A 75 -17.96 22.10 -14.59
CA VAL A 75 -17.78 20.71 -14.13
C VAL A 75 -16.98 19.88 -15.15
N HIS A 76 -17.26 20.03 -16.45
CA HIS A 76 -16.48 19.31 -17.47
C HIS A 76 -15.03 19.79 -17.50
N LEU A 77 -14.78 21.09 -17.38
CA LEU A 77 -13.43 21.64 -17.31
C LEU A 77 -12.67 21.12 -16.07
N ALA A 78 -13.33 21.08 -14.91
CA ALA A 78 -12.74 20.52 -13.69
C ALA A 78 -12.39 19.04 -13.83
N MET A 79 -13.27 18.24 -14.45
CA MET A 79 -13.00 16.83 -14.72
C MET A 79 -11.80 16.65 -15.65
N LEU A 80 -11.70 17.45 -16.72
CA LEU A 80 -10.55 17.43 -17.63
C LEU A 80 -9.24 17.82 -16.92
N LEU A 81 -9.27 18.84 -16.06
CA LEU A 81 -8.09 19.25 -15.29
C LEU A 81 -7.63 18.18 -14.31
N ILE A 82 -8.55 17.55 -13.57
CA ILE A 82 -8.23 16.43 -12.66
C ILE A 82 -7.61 15.27 -13.45
N MET A 83 -8.21 14.93 -14.60
CA MET A 83 -7.71 13.84 -15.44
C MET A 83 -6.34 14.16 -16.04
N ALA A 84 -6.11 15.40 -16.49
CA ALA A 84 -4.81 15.85 -16.99
C ALA A 84 -3.74 15.80 -15.88
N GLY A 85 -4.06 16.31 -14.69
CA GLY A 85 -3.16 16.27 -13.54
C GLY A 85 -2.82 14.83 -13.11
N ALA A 86 -3.81 13.93 -13.07
CA ALA A 86 -3.61 12.52 -12.77
C ALA A 86 -2.75 11.82 -13.83
N THR A 87 -2.97 12.13 -15.11
CA THR A 87 -2.19 11.57 -16.23
C THR A 87 -0.74 12.02 -16.14
N LEU A 88 -0.49 13.32 -15.95
CA LEU A 88 0.86 13.87 -15.78
C LEU A 88 1.55 13.24 -14.57
N SER A 89 0.85 13.17 -13.43
CA SER A 89 1.39 12.55 -12.22
C SER A 89 1.78 11.09 -12.47
N ALA A 90 0.91 10.28 -13.06
CA ALA A 90 1.18 8.88 -13.38
C ALA A 90 2.39 8.71 -14.33
N THR A 91 2.48 9.55 -15.37
CA THR A 91 3.57 9.46 -16.37
C THR A 91 4.94 9.95 -15.88
N GLY A 92 4.99 10.72 -14.80
CA GLY A 92 6.23 11.16 -14.15
C GLY A 92 6.53 10.44 -12.83
N SER A 93 5.74 9.43 -12.46
CA SER A 93 5.91 8.70 -11.21
C SER A 93 6.93 7.57 -11.30
N PHE A 94 7.46 7.15 -10.16
CA PHE A 94 8.26 5.95 -10.01
C PHE A 94 7.60 5.00 -9.01
N ARG A 95 7.73 3.70 -9.25
CA ARG A 95 7.23 2.68 -8.34
C ARG A 95 8.14 1.46 -8.37
N GLY A 96 8.28 0.83 -7.22
CA GLY A 96 9.06 -0.39 -7.06
C GLY A 96 8.63 -1.16 -5.83
N SER A 97 8.94 -2.45 -5.81
CA SER A 97 8.73 -3.31 -4.65
C SER A 97 9.96 -4.17 -4.44
N VAL A 98 10.40 -4.29 -3.19
CA VAL A 98 11.55 -5.09 -2.82
C VAL A 98 11.25 -5.84 -1.52
N THR A 99 11.76 -7.05 -1.38
CA THR A 99 11.73 -7.79 -0.11
C THR A 99 13.16 -7.92 0.39
N VAL A 100 13.43 -7.38 1.57
CA VAL A 100 14.80 -7.25 2.08
C VAL A 100 14.91 -7.92 3.45
N PRO A 101 15.83 -8.88 3.61
CA PRO A 101 16.17 -9.46 4.90
C PRO A 101 16.67 -8.42 5.90
N GLN A 102 16.36 -8.63 7.18
CA GLN A 102 16.95 -7.82 8.24
C GLN A 102 18.48 -7.88 8.20
N GLY A 103 19.12 -6.74 8.45
CA GLY A 103 20.58 -6.56 8.38
C GLY A 103 21.12 -6.27 6.97
N LEU A 104 20.30 -6.30 5.92
CA LEU A 104 20.73 -5.99 4.56
C LEU A 104 20.32 -4.59 4.10
N ASN A 105 20.98 -4.15 3.04
CA ASN A 105 20.81 -2.84 2.42
C ASN A 105 20.28 -2.97 1.00
N PHE A 106 19.65 -1.90 0.52
CA PHE A 106 19.35 -1.71 -0.89
C PHE A 106 19.38 -0.22 -1.25
N VAL A 107 19.68 0.09 -2.50
CA VAL A 107 19.64 1.47 -3.00
C VAL A 107 18.25 1.77 -3.56
N MET A 108 17.68 2.94 -3.24
CA MET A 108 16.33 3.29 -3.71
C MET A 108 16.22 3.28 -5.24
N GLY A 109 17.27 3.76 -5.93
CA GLY A 109 17.31 3.82 -7.39
C GLY A 109 17.29 2.46 -8.09
N ASP A 110 17.79 1.40 -7.45
CA ASP A 110 17.77 0.05 -8.02
C ASP A 110 16.37 -0.58 -7.97
N VAL A 111 15.54 -0.12 -7.04
CA VAL A 111 14.17 -0.62 -6.84
C VAL A 111 13.16 0.20 -7.61
N LEU A 112 13.35 1.51 -7.72
CA LEU A 112 12.40 2.44 -8.33
C LEU A 112 12.48 2.41 -9.87
N GLY A 113 11.50 1.77 -10.49
CA GLY A 113 11.31 1.82 -11.94
C GLY A 113 10.49 3.06 -12.37
N PRO A 114 10.84 3.72 -13.50
CA PRO A 114 10.02 4.78 -14.06
C PRO A 114 8.69 4.23 -14.59
N MET A 115 7.58 4.89 -14.26
CA MET A 115 6.24 4.51 -14.75
C MET A 115 5.90 5.14 -16.10
N GLY A 116 6.64 6.15 -16.54
CA GLY A 116 6.43 6.81 -17.82
C GLY A 116 7.62 7.65 -18.27
N PHE A 117 7.50 8.26 -19.45
CA PHE A 117 8.59 8.98 -20.12
C PHE A 117 8.94 10.34 -19.48
N LEU A 118 8.07 10.90 -18.64
CA LEU A 118 8.34 12.16 -17.91
C LEU A 118 9.02 11.93 -16.57
N SER A 119 9.40 10.69 -16.25
CA SER A 119 9.98 10.30 -14.96
C SER A 119 11.44 10.76 -14.90
N THR A 120 11.73 11.79 -14.10
CA THR A 120 13.09 12.27 -13.87
C THR A 120 13.59 11.84 -12.49
N PRO A 121 14.73 11.12 -12.40
CA PRO A 121 15.26 10.68 -11.12
C PRO A 121 15.73 11.88 -10.30
N THR A 122 15.54 11.81 -8.98
CA THR A 122 15.98 12.84 -8.03
C THR A 122 17.21 12.36 -7.26
N ASN A 123 17.90 13.27 -6.57
CA ASN A 123 19.05 12.93 -5.73
C ASN A 123 18.72 11.91 -4.62
N ALA A 124 17.45 11.77 -4.25
CA ALA A 124 16.99 10.79 -3.27
C ALA A 124 17.15 9.32 -3.75
N PHE A 125 17.33 9.09 -5.06
CA PHE A 125 17.55 7.76 -5.62
C PHE A 125 18.90 7.16 -5.20
N ASN A 126 19.88 8.02 -4.88
CA ASN A 126 21.21 7.61 -4.43
C ASN A 126 21.27 7.32 -2.92
N THR A 127 20.14 7.37 -2.23
CA THR A 127 20.05 7.03 -0.80
C THR A 127 19.97 5.52 -0.64
N GLU A 128 20.80 4.98 0.25
CA GLU A 128 20.77 3.57 0.63
C GLU A 128 19.83 3.39 1.82
N VAL A 129 19.06 2.32 1.81
CA VAL A 129 18.11 1.96 2.86
C VAL A 129 18.61 0.70 3.53
N HIS A 130 18.96 0.82 4.81
CA HIS A 130 19.32 -0.30 5.66
C HIS A 130 18.12 -0.77 6.47
N VAL A 131 17.84 -2.08 6.43
CA VAL A 131 16.82 -2.70 7.29
C VAL A 131 17.49 -3.13 8.59
N ASN A 132 17.40 -2.31 9.64
CA ASN A 132 18.01 -2.61 10.94
C ASN A 132 17.39 -3.85 11.57
N ARG A 133 16.05 -3.89 11.62
CA ARG A 133 15.31 -4.96 12.29
C ARG A 133 13.89 -5.06 11.78
N PHE A 134 13.41 -6.29 11.67
CA PHE A 134 12.01 -6.59 11.43
C PHE A 134 11.43 -7.34 12.63
N TYR A 135 10.25 -6.93 13.11
CA TYR A 135 9.56 -7.63 14.20
C TYR A 135 8.04 -7.52 14.05
N MET A 136 7.35 -8.41 14.75
CA MET A 136 5.91 -8.53 14.77
C MET A 136 5.42 -8.42 16.20
N ASP A 137 4.36 -7.65 16.39
CA ASP A 137 3.60 -7.63 17.63
C ASP A 137 2.44 -8.61 17.52
N TYR A 138 2.07 -9.21 18.64
CA TYR A 138 1.07 -10.26 18.73
C TYR A 138 0.03 -9.87 19.78
N TYR A 139 -1.23 -10.22 19.52
CA TYR A 139 -2.27 -10.19 20.54
C TYR A 139 -2.07 -11.33 21.55
N ASP A 140 -2.73 -11.25 22.70
CA ASP A 140 -2.75 -12.32 23.70
C ASP A 140 -3.31 -13.65 23.15
N SER A 141 -4.12 -13.58 22.09
CA SER A 141 -4.61 -14.74 21.33
C SER A 141 -3.53 -15.47 20.52
N GLY A 142 -2.35 -14.86 20.36
CA GLY A 142 -1.24 -15.35 19.53
C GLY A 142 -1.34 -14.94 18.05
N GLU A 143 -2.34 -14.16 17.66
CA GLU A 143 -2.46 -13.62 16.31
C GLU A 143 -1.60 -12.37 16.12
N VAL A 144 -1.07 -12.17 14.91
CA VAL A 144 -0.23 -10.99 14.60
C VAL A 144 -1.10 -9.73 14.61
N SER A 145 -0.69 -8.73 15.40
CA SER A 145 -1.40 -7.45 15.53
C SER A 145 -0.83 -6.37 14.60
N GLN A 146 0.49 -6.27 14.51
CA GLN A 146 1.19 -5.23 13.78
C GLN A 146 2.55 -5.74 13.30
N PHE A 147 2.96 -5.24 12.15
CA PHE A 147 4.30 -5.48 11.62
C PHE A 147 5.12 -4.20 11.72
N HIS A 148 6.37 -4.33 12.16
CA HIS A 148 7.28 -3.22 12.34
C HIS A 148 8.61 -3.47 11.64
N THR A 149 9.06 -2.46 10.90
CA THR A 149 10.36 -2.48 10.22
C THR A 149 11.14 -1.24 10.59
N ASP A 150 12.26 -1.39 11.28
CA ASP A 150 13.17 -0.29 11.60
C ASP A 150 14.13 -0.05 10.45
N LEU A 151 14.06 1.13 9.84
CA LEU A 151 14.85 1.53 8.68
C LEU A 151 15.78 2.69 9.00
N SER A 152 17.02 2.60 8.52
CA SER A 152 17.96 3.72 8.46
C SER A 152 18.20 4.10 7.01
N LEU A 153 18.07 5.39 6.70
CA LEU A 153 18.45 6.00 5.44
C LEU A 153 19.89 6.48 5.53
N LEU A 154 20.74 6.01 4.64
CA LEU A 154 22.15 6.33 4.56
C LEU A 154 22.40 7.18 3.30
N ASP A 155 23.15 8.26 3.47
CA ASP A 155 23.66 9.05 2.35
C ASP A 155 24.78 8.28 1.62
N ILE A 156 25.19 8.74 0.44
CA ILE A 156 26.29 8.13 -0.34
C ILE A 156 27.62 8.05 0.43
N ASN A 157 27.77 8.89 1.46
CA ASN A 157 28.92 8.91 2.36
C ASN A 157 28.81 7.91 3.53
N GLY A 158 27.77 7.07 3.55
CA GLY A 158 27.49 6.11 4.62
C GLY A 158 26.96 6.74 5.92
N LYS A 159 26.63 8.03 5.90
CA LYS A 159 26.09 8.73 7.08
C LYS A 159 24.59 8.52 7.19
N GLU A 160 24.12 8.14 8.38
CA GLU A 160 22.69 8.06 8.68
C GLU A 160 22.05 9.45 8.61
N VAL A 161 21.14 9.62 7.65
CA VAL A 161 20.36 10.85 7.42
C VAL A 161 19.09 10.83 8.26
N MET A 162 18.45 9.67 8.34
CA MET A 162 17.18 9.50 9.03
C MET A 162 17.02 8.04 9.46
N ARG A 163 16.46 7.83 10.64
CA ARG A 163 15.98 6.52 11.08
C ARG A 163 14.54 6.61 11.50
N LYS A 164 13.73 5.66 11.06
CA LYS A 164 12.32 5.58 11.42
C LYS A 164 11.85 4.13 11.40
N THR A 165 11.08 3.75 12.41
CA THR A 165 10.36 2.49 12.43
C THR A 165 9.02 2.64 11.71
N LEU A 166 8.82 1.83 10.68
CA LEU A 166 7.60 1.74 9.87
C LEU A 166 6.55 0.86 10.54
N SER A 167 5.29 1.09 10.15
CA SER A 167 4.17 0.18 10.35
C SER A 167 3.18 0.28 9.18
N VAL A 168 2.20 -0.62 9.09
CA VAL A 168 1.30 -0.77 7.92
C VAL A 168 0.56 0.52 7.54
N ASN A 169 0.39 1.47 8.46
CA ASN A 169 -0.28 2.74 8.21
C ASN A 169 0.58 3.99 8.49
N ASP A 170 1.86 3.81 8.86
CA ASP A 170 2.78 4.92 9.08
C ASP A 170 3.98 4.83 8.14
N PRO A 171 3.87 5.35 6.91
CA PRO A 171 4.93 5.27 5.93
C PRO A 171 6.09 6.24 6.25
N LEU A 172 7.26 5.96 5.68
CA LEU A 172 8.43 6.84 5.71
C LEU A 172 8.43 7.66 4.43
N ARG A 173 8.62 8.97 4.56
CA ARG A 173 8.66 9.92 3.43
C ARG A 173 9.98 10.66 3.44
N TYR A 174 10.71 10.57 2.34
CA TYR A 174 12.01 11.22 2.19
C TYR A 174 12.25 11.59 0.72
N GLY A 175 12.62 12.84 0.45
CA GLY A 175 12.98 13.28 -0.91
C GLY A 175 11.90 13.09 -1.98
N GLY A 176 10.61 13.12 -1.61
CA GLY A 176 9.48 12.84 -2.50
C GLY A 176 9.12 11.35 -2.66
N ILE A 177 9.99 10.45 -2.18
CA ILE A 177 9.76 9.00 -2.15
C ILE A 177 9.00 8.66 -0.87
N THR A 178 7.99 7.81 -0.99
CA THR A 178 7.26 7.22 0.13
C THR A 178 7.50 5.71 0.16
N ILE A 179 7.94 5.21 1.30
CA ILE A 179 8.19 3.80 1.57
C ILE A 179 7.04 3.28 2.43
N TYR A 180 6.35 2.28 1.91
CA TYR A 180 5.27 1.57 2.58
C TYR A 180 5.73 0.17 2.95
N GLN A 181 5.36 -0.27 4.14
CA GLN A 181 5.46 -1.67 4.51
C GLN A 181 4.19 -2.39 4.07
N THR A 182 4.33 -3.35 3.17
CA THR A 182 3.17 -4.03 2.56
C THR A 182 3.16 -5.52 2.77
N ASP A 183 4.32 -6.13 3.00
CA ASP A 183 4.40 -7.56 3.21
C ASP A 183 5.58 -7.94 4.12
N TRP A 184 5.68 -9.23 4.43
CA TRP A 184 6.79 -9.85 5.13
C TRP A 184 7.09 -11.24 4.58
N SER A 185 8.32 -11.70 4.81
CA SER A 185 8.77 -13.03 4.47
C SER A 185 9.73 -13.57 5.54
N PHE A 186 10.00 -14.87 5.50
CA PHE A 186 10.98 -15.54 6.33
C PHE A 186 12.16 -15.91 5.43
N SER A 187 13.33 -15.31 5.64
CA SER A 187 14.49 -15.55 4.77
C SER A 187 15.38 -16.69 5.23
N ALA A 188 15.78 -16.72 6.49
CA ALA A 188 16.67 -17.76 6.97
C ALA A 188 16.47 -18.08 8.44
N LEU A 189 16.62 -19.35 8.80
CA LEU A 189 16.62 -19.83 10.16
C LEU A 189 18.07 -20.10 10.59
N GLN A 190 18.50 -19.46 11.68
CA GLN A 190 19.85 -19.65 12.20
C GLN A 190 19.84 -20.74 13.27
N ILE A 191 20.62 -21.79 13.05
CA ILE A 191 20.68 -22.96 13.94
C ILE A 191 22.11 -23.31 14.35
N LEU A 192 22.26 -23.90 15.53
CA LEU A 192 23.45 -24.63 15.95
C LEU A 192 23.14 -26.12 15.95
N LYS A 193 24.08 -26.92 15.45
CA LYS A 193 24.01 -28.37 15.40
C LYS A 193 25.19 -28.92 16.18
N ASP A 194 24.93 -29.69 17.23
CA ASP A 194 25.96 -30.30 18.09
C ASP A 194 27.00 -29.27 18.59
N ASP A 195 26.53 -28.07 18.93
CA ASP A 195 27.33 -26.90 19.32
C ASP A 195 28.27 -26.35 18.22
N GLU A 196 28.14 -26.84 16.98
CA GLU A 196 28.74 -26.28 15.77
C GLU A 196 27.77 -25.33 15.02
N GLY A 197 28.31 -24.27 14.43
CA GLY A 197 27.57 -23.24 13.69
C GLY A 197 27.87 -21.83 14.20
N PRO A 198 27.04 -20.82 13.90
CA PRO A 198 25.67 -20.92 13.41
C PRO A 198 25.55 -21.16 11.90
N PHE A 199 24.63 -22.05 11.50
CA PHE A 199 24.24 -22.29 10.11
C PHE A 199 22.99 -21.50 9.76
N ASN A 200 23.01 -20.77 8.64
CA ASN A 200 21.85 -20.06 8.11
C ASN A 200 21.15 -20.94 7.07
N LEU A 201 20.05 -21.57 7.48
CA LEU A 201 19.22 -22.38 6.58
C LEU A 201 18.20 -21.47 5.88
N ALA A 202 18.22 -21.43 4.55
CA ALA A 202 17.23 -20.68 3.80
C ALA A 202 15.82 -21.24 4.06
N MET A 203 14.86 -20.35 4.31
CA MET A 203 13.46 -20.68 4.50
C MET A 203 12.71 -20.43 3.19
N ALA A 204 11.95 -21.43 2.74
CA ALA A 204 11.14 -21.34 1.54
C ALA A 204 9.65 -21.22 1.90
N PRO A 205 8.89 -20.33 1.23
CA PRO A 205 7.44 -20.31 1.40
C PRO A 205 6.83 -21.59 0.83
N LEU A 206 5.92 -22.20 1.60
CA LEU A 206 5.16 -23.38 1.23
C LEU A 206 3.71 -22.97 0.98
N THR A 207 3.18 -23.35 -0.18
CA THR A 207 1.77 -23.15 -0.50
C THR A 207 0.95 -24.26 0.15
N VAL A 208 0.09 -23.86 1.08
CA VAL A 208 -0.90 -24.74 1.71
C VAL A 208 -2.28 -24.23 1.29
N ASN A 209 -3.28 -25.11 1.17
CA ASN A 209 -4.66 -24.72 0.91
C ASN A 209 -5.21 -23.87 2.08
N GLY A 210 -4.94 -22.56 2.08
CA GLY A 210 -5.39 -21.57 3.05
C GLY A 210 -4.59 -20.26 3.01
N ASP A 211 -5.08 -19.22 3.67
CA ASP A 211 -4.51 -17.87 3.64
C ASP A 211 -3.29 -17.66 4.55
N LYS A 212 -2.85 -18.70 5.26
CA LYS A 212 -1.75 -18.59 6.24
C LYS A 212 -0.43 -18.94 5.58
N LYS A 213 0.49 -17.96 5.51
CA LYS A 213 1.87 -18.16 5.08
C LYS A 213 2.54 -19.24 5.95
N LEU A 214 3.03 -20.28 5.31
CA LEU A 214 3.85 -21.31 5.94
C LEU A 214 5.22 -21.25 5.30
N PHE A 215 6.27 -21.36 6.10
CA PHE A 215 7.63 -21.46 5.64
C PHE A 215 8.25 -22.77 6.10
N GLY A 216 9.13 -23.33 5.29
CA GLY A 216 9.82 -24.56 5.62
C GLY A 216 11.29 -24.50 5.25
N THR A 217 12.10 -25.21 6.02
CA THR A 217 13.48 -25.53 5.67
C THR A 217 13.79 -26.98 6.04
N PHE A 218 14.88 -27.49 5.51
CA PHE A 218 15.30 -28.87 5.68
C PHE A 218 16.80 -28.90 6.02
N LEU A 219 17.12 -29.51 7.16
CA LEU A 219 18.49 -29.79 7.56
C LEU A 219 18.82 -31.24 7.17
N PRO A 220 19.65 -31.47 6.14
CA PRO A 220 20.09 -32.83 5.81
C PRO A 220 20.95 -33.39 6.95
N VAL A 221 20.65 -34.62 7.38
CA VAL A 221 21.37 -35.33 8.45
C VAL A 221 21.76 -36.71 7.91
N GLY A 222 22.98 -36.80 7.37
CA GLY A 222 23.51 -38.01 6.75
C GLY A 222 24.41 -37.69 5.57
N ASP A 223 24.59 -38.67 4.68
CA ASP A 223 25.37 -38.51 3.47
C ASP A 223 24.60 -37.69 2.42
N THR A 224 25.13 -36.52 2.06
CA THR A 224 24.50 -35.56 1.14
C THR A 224 24.50 -36.02 -0.32
N ASP A 225 25.30 -37.04 -0.67
CA ASP A 225 25.43 -37.56 -2.04
C ASP A 225 24.45 -38.72 -2.35
N SER A 226 23.62 -39.12 -1.38
CA SER A 226 22.60 -40.14 -1.59
C SER A 226 21.31 -39.56 -2.19
N PRO A 227 20.64 -40.25 -3.15
CA PRO A 227 19.35 -39.80 -3.69
C PRO A 227 18.20 -39.77 -2.67
N ASN A 228 18.39 -40.34 -1.46
CA ASN A 228 17.43 -40.31 -0.35
C ASN A 228 18.06 -39.61 0.87
N VAL A 229 18.37 -38.32 0.73
CA VAL A 229 18.85 -37.50 1.84
C VAL A 229 17.76 -37.43 2.92
N LYS A 230 18.01 -38.08 4.06
CA LYS A 230 17.16 -37.96 5.25
C LYS A 230 17.63 -36.78 6.08
N GLY A 231 16.70 -36.14 6.78
CA GLY A 231 17.00 -34.93 7.52
C GLY A 231 15.85 -34.48 8.37
N ILE A 232 16.09 -33.38 9.07
CA ILE A 232 15.16 -32.78 10.02
C ILE A 232 14.44 -31.65 9.28
N SER A 233 13.12 -31.76 9.21
CA SER A 233 12.29 -30.74 8.59
C SER A 233 11.85 -29.73 9.64
N MET A 234 11.94 -28.44 9.32
CA MET A 234 11.53 -27.36 10.20
C MET A 234 10.48 -26.52 9.50
N LEU A 235 9.38 -26.23 10.18
CA LEU A 235 8.25 -25.45 9.68
C LEU A 235 7.96 -24.27 10.58
N ALA A 236 7.61 -23.14 10.00
CA ALA A 236 7.31 -21.91 10.73
C ALA A 236 6.11 -21.19 10.11
N ARG A 237 5.18 -20.75 10.95
CA ARG A 237 4.06 -19.87 10.54
C ARG A 237 4.33 -18.40 10.89
N ASP A 238 5.22 -18.17 11.84
CA ASP A 238 5.64 -16.87 12.34
C ASP A 238 7.14 -16.93 12.69
N LEU A 239 7.70 -15.82 13.19
CA LEU A 239 9.11 -15.76 13.62
C LEU A 239 9.31 -16.20 15.08
N GLN A 240 8.26 -16.56 15.82
CA GLN A 240 8.34 -16.90 17.23
C GLN A 240 8.35 -18.41 17.49
N SER A 241 7.75 -19.21 16.61
CA SER A 241 7.49 -20.62 16.84
C SER A 241 7.90 -21.46 15.64
N ILE A 242 8.95 -22.24 15.83
CA ILE A 242 9.46 -23.19 14.82
C ILE A 242 9.12 -24.60 15.27
N VAL A 243 8.42 -25.33 14.40
CA VAL A 243 8.03 -26.72 14.58
C VAL A 243 9.08 -27.61 13.93
N LEU A 244 9.57 -28.61 14.65
CA LEU A 244 10.58 -29.54 14.17
C LEU A 244 9.99 -30.95 14.01
N TYR A 245 10.39 -31.63 12.94
CA TYR A 245 10.02 -33.00 12.61
C TYR A 245 11.28 -33.85 12.44
N ASP A 246 11.22 -35.10 12.90
CA ASP A 246 12.31 -36.07 12.78
C ASP A 246 12.48 -36.59 11.33
N LYS A 247 13.45 -37.50 11.14
CA LYS A 247 13.76 -38.10 9.83
C LYS A 247 12.61 -38.90 9.22
N GLN A 248 11.62 -39.29 10.01
CA GLN A 248 10.44 -40.04 9.59
C GLN A 248 9.21 -39.14 9.43
N GLY A 249 9.34 -37.83 9.66
CA GLY A 249 8.25 -36.86 9.58
C GLY A 249 7.34 -36.86 10.80
N LYS A 250 7.73 -37.49 11.92
CA LYS A 250 7.01 -37.42 13.19
C LYS A 250 7.40 -36.14 13.92
N PHE A 251 6.41 -35.52 14.56
CA PHE A 251 6.59 -34.31 15.33
C PHE A 251 7.58 -34.54 16.49
N ALA A 252 8.65 -33.74 16.53
CA ALA A 252 9.68 -33.79 17.57
C ALA A 252 9.45 -32.72 18.65
N GLY A 253 8.97 -31.54 18.27
CA GLY A 253 8.67 -30.47 19.21
C GLY A 253 8.56 -29.09 18.59
N VAL A 254 8.33 -28.09 19.44
CA VAL A 254 8.35 -26.67 19.07
C VAL A 254 9.46 -25.97 19.84
N ARG A 255 10.17 -25.07 19.15
CA ARG A 255 11.19 -24.21 19.74
C ARG A 255 10.97 -22.77 19.35
N ARG A 256 11.22 -21.87 20.32
CA ARG A 256 11.21 -20.44 20.08
C ARG A 256 12.63 -19.97 19.76
N PRO A 257 12.85 -19.22 18.66
CA PRO A 257 14.12 -18.56 18.41
C PRO A 257 14.53 -17.70 19.62
N ASN A 258 15.82 -17.52 19.85
CA ASN A 258 16.42 -16.83 21.00
C ASN A 258 16.23 -17.50 22.38
N SER A 259 15.46 -18.58 22.52
CA SER A 259 15.34 -19.31 23.80
C SER A 259 16.62 -20.05 24.21
N LYS A 260 17.50 -20.36 23.24
CA LYS A 260 18.75 -21.13 23.42
C LYS A 260 18.56 -22.51 24.05
N LEU A 261 17.32 -23.01 24.10
CA LEU A 261 17.01 -24.34 24.65
C LEU A 261 17.27 -25.42 23.59
N PRO A 262 18.17 -26.38 23.83
CA PRO A 262 18.42 -27.45 22.89
C PRO A 262 17.21 -28.39 22.75
N ILE A 263 17.10 -29.02 21.59
CA ILE A 263 16.24 -30.18 21.34
C ILE A 263 17.08 -31.28 20.74
N GLU A 264 16.97 -32.49 21.27
CA GLU A 264 17.62 -33.66 20.70
C GLU A 264 16.64 -34.37 19.77
N ILE A 265 17.04 -34.53 18.51
CA ILE A 265 16.26 -35.20 17.47
C ILE A 265 17.20 -36.21 16.80
N ASP A 266 16.86 -37.49 16.85
CA ASP A 266 17.62 -38.57 16.24
C ASP A 266 19.13 -38.60 16.59
N GLY A 267 19.46 -38.24 17.83
CA GLY A 267 20.84 -38.19 18.34
C GLY A 267 21.64 -36.95 17.95
N THR A 268 21.00 -35.96 17.31
CA THR A 268 21.59 -34.65 16.99
C THR A 268 20.98 -33.57 17.88
N LYS A 269 21.83 -32.78 18.54
CA LYS A 269 21.43 -31.65 19.37
C LYS A 269 21.26 -30.41 18.49
N ILE A 270 20.05 -29.86 18.45
CA ILE A 270 19.73 -28.66 17.67
C ILE A 270 19.34 -27.52 18.61
N VAL A 271 19.91 -26.34 18.38
CA VAL A 271 19.50 -25.09 19.03
C VAL A 271 19.09 -24.10 17.95
N ILE A 272 17.89 -23.52 18.08
CA ILE A 272 17.46 -22.42 17.22
C ILE A 272 17.97 -21.12 17.83
N VAL A 273 18.93 -20.49 17.14
CA VAL A 273 19.57 -19.25 17.59
C VAL A 273 18.66 -18.08 17.29
N ASP A 274 18.33 -17.86 16.02
CA ASP A 274 17.54 -16.71 15.60
C ASP A 274 16.72 -17.00 14.33
N ALA A 275 15.70 -16.18 14.10
CA ALA A 275 14.84 -16.25 12.93
C ALA A 275 14.95 -14.95 12.12
N ILE A 276 15.55 -15.05 10.93
CA ILE A 276 15.81 -13.92 10.05
C ILE A 276 14.58 -13.66 9.19
N GLY A 277 13.79 -12.68 9.62
CA GLY A 277 12.66 -12.14 8.87
C GLY A 277 13.09 -11.13 7.81
N SER A 278 12.19 -10.90 6.85
CA SER A 278 12.37 -9.98 5.73
C SER A 278 11.14 -9.10 5.59
N SER A 279 11.37 -7.81 5.34
CA SER A 279 10.30 -6.85 5.13
C SER A 279 10.06 -6.65 3.64
N GLY A 280 8.80 -6.79 3.23
CA GLY A 280 8.31 -6.38 1.91
C GLY A 280 8.00 -4.88 1.91
N LEU A 281 8.76 -4.12 1.14
CA LEU A 281 8.67 -2.67 1.04
C LEU A 281 8.23 -2.27 -0.37
N ILE A 282 7.25 -1.37 -0.45
CA ILE A 282 6.87 -0.70 -1.70
C ILE A 282 7.34 0.74 -1.63
N LEU A 283 8.09 1.14 -2.65
CA LEU A 283 8.53 2.51 -2.84
C LEU A 283 7.67 3.15 -3.92
N SER A 284 7.24 4.39 -3.69
CA SER A 284 6.49 5.17 -4.68
C SER A 284 6.91 6.63 -4.60
N MET A 285 7.22 7.21 -5.75
CA MET A 285 7.44 8.65 -5.92
C MET A 285 6.43 9.17 -6.92
N TYR A 286 5.63 10.15 -6.51
CA TYR A 286 4.69 10.80 -7.41
C TYR A 286 5.27 12.10 -7.92
N MET A 287 5.12 12.36 -9.22
CA MET A 287 5.42 13.67 -9.77
C MET A 287 4.45 14.68 -9.14
N CYS A 288 5.00 15.60 -8.35
CA CYS A 288 4.24 16.66 -7.71
C CYS A 288 4.15 17.84 -8.67
N ILE A 289 2.97 18.08 -9.23
CA ILE A 289 2.68 19.33 -9.92
C ILE A 289 2.58 20.38 -8.82
N THR A 290 3.66 21.15 -8.63
CA THR A 290 3.68 22.20 -7.61
C THR A 290 2.60 23.23 -7.96
N SER A 291 1.76 23.56 -6.99
CA SER A 291 0.67 24.52 -7.13
C SER A 291 1.16 25.94 -7.44
N SER A 292 2.47 26.21 -7.40
CA SER A 292 3.08 27.49 -7.76
C SER A 292 2.94 27.87 -9.24
N GLU A 293 2.61 26.94 -10.14
CA GLU A 293 2.37 27.25 -11.56
C GLU A 293 0.90 27.46 -11.91
N ILE A 294 -0.03 27.15 -10.99
CA ILE A 294 -1.48 27.24 -11.24
C ILE A 294 -2.06 28.59 -10.77
N PHE A 295 -1.32 29.37 -9.97
CA PHE A 295 -1.75 30.66 -9.43
C PHE A 295 -1.50 31.88 -10.34
N ILE A 296 -1.34 31.70 -11.66
CA ILE A 296 -1.23 32.83 -12.60
C ILE A 296 -2.61 33.26 -13.16
N PHE A 297 -3.68 32.53 -12.85
CA PHE A 297 -5.05 32.92 -13.21
C PHE A 297 -5.97 32.95 -11.99
N TYR A 298 -5.83 34.02 -11.18
CA TYR A 298 -6.90 34.51 -10.33
C TYR A 298 -6.90 36.04 -10.35
#